data_AF-A0A8C5ZXQ5-F1
#
_entry.id   AF-A0A8C5ZXQ5-F1
#
_cell.length_a   1.000
_cell.length_b   1.000
_cell.length_c   1.000
_cell.angle_alpha   90.00
_cell.angle_beta   90.00
_cell.angle_gamma   90.00
#
_symmetry.space_group_name_H-M   'P 1'
#
loop_
_entity.id
_entity.type
_entity.pdbx_description
1 polymer ?
#
loop_
_entity_poly.entity_id
_entity_poly.type
_entity_poly.pdbx_seq_one_letter_code
_entity_poly.pdbx_strand_id
1 'polypeptide(L)'
;VQTQPLLRKGMRMHHPLPVQGSRLCLYEDGTEVTEDYFPGLPDDAELVLLTEGQTWQGYVSDISRFLSMFQEAQAGVIEAARQLLSGERAPLRQKLLADLLHTVSQNIEAETRAQDPPWFEGLESRFRNKSGYLRYSCESRIRSYLREVSSSSRVLGAEAREEYLRILGAMCQRLRSAQYNGSYFDRGAEAGSRLCTREGWFSCQGPFDLDSCASKHSINPYSNRESRVLFSTWNLDHIIEKKRTIVPTLAEAIQEQGGREVDWEYFYSLLFTSENLKLVHIACHKKTTHKLECDPGRIYRSQKRPKRRRPARKCQ
;
A
#
# COMPACT_ATOMS: atom_id res chain seq x y z
N VAL A 1 49.49 -13.54 19.29
CA VAL A 1 48.67 -14.70 19.77
C VAL A 1 48.06 -15.35 18.53
N GLN A 2 48.15 -16.67 18.38
CA GLN A 2 47.69 -17.39 17.18
C GLN A 2 46.17 -17.63 17.23
N THR A 3 45.46 -17.59 16.09
CA THR A 3 44.03 -17.90 16.00
C THR A 3 43.73 -19.40 16.17
N GLN A 4 44.69 -20.27 15.82
CA GLN A 4 44.54 -21.73 15.93
C GLN A 4 44.24 -22.25 17.35
N PRO A 5 44.93 -21.80 18.41
CA PRO A 5 44.54 -22.12 19.80
C PRO A 5 43.11 -21.73 20.16
N LEU A 6 42.63 -20.57 19.70
CA LEU A 6 41.29 -20.07 19.98
C LEU A 6 40.22 -20.91 19.26
N LEU A 7 40.44 -21.21 17.98
CA LEU A 7 39.65 -22.15 17.19
C LEU A 7 39.53 -23.51 17.88
N ARG A 8 40.67 -24.09 18.28
CA ARG A 8 40.72 -25.38 18.98
C ARG A 8 39.99 -25.35 20.32
N LYS A 9 40.06 -24.22 21.04
CA LYS A 9 39.33 -24.04 22.32
C LYS A 9 37.82 -23.94 22.07
N GLY A 10 37.37 -23.14 21.09
CA GLY A 10 35.97 -23.02 20.70
C GLY A 10 35.35 -24.36 20.32
N MET A 11 36.06 -25.14 19.49
CA MET A 11 35.63 -26.49 19.08
C MET A 11 35.52 -27.49 20.23
N ARG A 12 36.40 -27.39 21.24
CA ARG A 12 36.33 -28.26 22.43
C ARG A 12 35.14 -27.91 23.32
N MET A 13 34.71 -26.64 23.35
CA MET A 13 33.62 -26.17 24.19
C MET A 13 32.23 -26.44 23.59
N HIS A 14 32.10 -26.51 22.26
CA HIS A 14 30.81 -26.52 21.56
C HIS A 14 30.44 -27.84 20.82
N HIS A 15 30.76 -29.01 21.41
CA HIS A 15 30.69 -30.32 20.73
C HIS A 15 31.79 -30.45 19.65
N PRO A 16 32.43 -31.62 19.44
CA PRO A 16 33.58 -31.72 18.54
C PRO A 16 33.18 -31.47 17.08
N LEU A 17 33.36 -30.24 16.61
CA LEU A 17 33.20 -29.81 15.22
C LEU A 17 34.48 -30.15 14.42
N PRO A 18 34.36 -30.41 13.11
CA PRO A 18 35.53 -30.71 12.26
C PRO A 18 36.48 -29.51 12.16
N VAL A 19 37.78 -29.77 12.27
CA VAL A 19 38.83 -28.72 12.24
C VAL A 19 39.04 -28.17 10.83
N GLN A 20 38.89 -29.03 9.81
CA GLN A 20 39.11 -28.66 8.42
C GLN A 20 37.92 -27.88 7.88
N GLY A 21 38.18 -26.73 7.26
CA GLY A 21 37.14 -25.85 6.70
C GLY A 21 36.45 -24.93 7.72
N SER A 22 36.82 -25.00 9.01
CA SER A 22 36.31 -24.11 10.04
C SER A 22 37.06 -22.79 10.13
N ARG A 23 36.32 -21.70 10.37
CA ARG A 23 36.86 -20.34 10.48
C ARG A 23 36.17 -19.55 11.60
N LEU A 24 36.82 -18.49 12.04
CA LEU A 24 36.25 -17.50 12.95
C LEU A 24 35.92 -16.23 12.18
N CYS A 25 34.84 -15.58 12.57
CA CYS A 25 34.54 -14.22 12.14
C CYS A 25 34.05 -13.38 13.31
N LEU A 26 34.14 -12.06 13.17
CA LEU A 26 33.54 -11.13 14.12
C LEU A 26 32.02 -11.27 14.14
N TYR A 27 31.44 -11.23 15.33
CA TYR A 27 29.99 -11.29 15.50
C TYR A 27 29.28 -10.06 14.93
N GLU A 28 29.89 -8.88 15.00
CA GLU A 28 29.29 -7.61 14.56
C GLU A 28 28.99 -7.54 13.06
N ASP A 29 29.97 -7.90 12.22
CA ASP A 29 29.92 -7.69 10.76
C ASP A 29 30.22 -8.93 9.91
N GLY A 30 30.70 -10.02 10.53
CA GLY A 30 31.10 -11.23 9.82
C GLY A 30 32.47 -11.17 9.16
N THR A 31 33.30 -10.17 9.47
CA THR A 31 34.69 -10.10 9.00
C THR A 31 35.47 -11.31 9.49
N GLU A 32 36.10 -12.03 8.56
CA GLU A 32 36.90 -13.22 8.87
C GLU A 32 38.15 -12.87 9.68
N VAL A 33 38.39 -13.62 10.74
CA VAL A 33 39.50 -13.38 11.67
C VAL A 33 40.67 -14.27 11.27
N THR A 34 41.62 -13.67 10.54
CA THR A 34 42.88 -14.30 10.15
C THR A 34 43.94 -14.17 11.24
N GLU A 35 45.04 -14.93 11.11
CA GLU A 35 46.18 -14.85 12.05
C GLU A 35 46.79 -13.45 12.15
N ASP A 36 46.78 -12.69 11.05
CA ASP A 36 47.33 -11.32 10.99
C ASP A 36 46.36 -10.27 11.55
N TYR A 37 45.05 -10.54 11.47
CA TYR A 37 44.01 -9.63 11.96
C TYR A 37 43.80 -9.75 13.47
N PHE A 38 43.94 -10.97 14.01
CA PHE A 38 43.66 -11.29 15.40
C PHE A 38 44.40 -10.44 16.45
N PRO A 39 45.70 -10.10 16.31
CA PRO A 39 46.40 -9.27 17.28
C PRO A 39 45.87 -7.84 17.39
N GLY A 40 45.14 -7.35 16.38
CA GLY A 40 44.52 -6.03 16.37
C GLY A 40 43.12 -5.98 16.97
N LEU A 41 42.57 -7.11 17.40
CA LEU A 41 41.23 -7.18 17.97
C LEU A 41 41.22 -6.73 19.44
N PRO A 42 40.15 -6.05 19.89
CA PRO A 42 39.89 -5.84 21.31
C PRO A 42 39.78 -7.16 22.08
N ASP A 43 40.14 -7.14 23.37
CA ASP A 43 40.08 -8.32 24.24
C ASP A 43 38.64 -8.85 24.43
N ASP A 44 37.64 -8.00 24.26
CA ASP A 44 36.21 -8.29 24.39
C ASP A 44 35.52 -8.57 23.04
N ALA A 45 36.29 -8.81 21.97
CA ALA A 45 35.75 -9.13 20.66
C ALA A 45 34.89 -10.41 20.70
N GLU A 46 33.62 -10.27 20.30
CA GLU A 46 32.70 -11.40 20.15
C GLU A 46 32.95 -12.12 18.83
N LEU A 47 33.16 -13.44 18.89
CA LEU A 47 33.51 -14.27 17.73
C LEU A 47 32.48 -15.36 17.48
N VAL A 48 32.21 -15.60 16.20
CA VAL A 48 31.38 -16.71 15.73
C VAL A 48 32.27 -17.78 15.10
N LEU A 49 32.09 -19.03 15.53
CA LEU A 49 32.72 -20.19 14.93
C LEU A 49 31.82 -20.74 13.80
N LEU A 50 32.36 -20.81 12.60
CA LEU A 50 31.67 -21.35 11.42
C LEU A 50 32.33 -22.64 10.96
N THR A 51 31.52 -23.63 10.59
CA THR A 51 31.96 -24.83 9.86
C THR A 51 31.83 -24.62 8.34
N GLU A 52 32.35 -25.57 7.57
CA GLU A 52 32.27 -25.54 6.11
C GLU A 52 30.81 -25.37 5.63
N GLY A 53 30.59 -24.44 4.69
CA GLY A 53 29.27 -24.10 4.14
C GLY A 53 28.43 -23.14 4.99
N GLN A 54 28.80 -22.87 6.25
CA GLN A 54 28.09 -21.87 7.06
C GLN A 54 28.51 -20.44 6.70
N THR A 55 27.60 -19.49 6.90
CA THR A 55 27.85 -18.06 6.67
C THR A 55 27.31 -17.24 7.83
N TRP A 56 27.99 -16.12 8.11
CA TRP A 56 27.59 -15.12 9.09
C TRP A 56 27.81 -13.74 8.48
N GLN A 57 26.79 -12.89 8.52
CA GLN A 57 26.79 -11.55 7.92
C GLN A 57 26.65 -10.47 9.00
N GLY A 58 27.17 -10.76 10.19
CA GLY A 58 27.00 -9.87 11.33
C GLY A 58 25.58 -9.85 11.88
N TYR A 59 25.21 -8.74 12.50
CA TYR A 59 23.86 -8.51 13.03
C TYR A 59 22.72 -8.72 12.01
N VAL A 60 23.00 -8.65 10.70
CA VAL A 60 22.03 -8.96 9.64
C VAL A 60 21.55 -10.41 9.70
N SER A 61 22.43 -11.35 10.08
CA SER A 61 22.06 -12.76 10.25
C SER A 61 21.08 -12.95 11.41
N ASP A 62 21.21 -12.19 12.49
CA ASP A 62 20.25 -12.23 13.60
C ASP A 62 18.90 -11.64 13.23
N ILE A 63 18.87 -10.51 12.52
CA ILE A 63 17.62 -9.94 12.01
C ILE A 63 16.94 -10.93 11.05
N SER A 64 17.71 -11.56 10.16
CA SER A 64 17.18 -12.54 9.20
C SER A 64 16.58 -13.75 9.92
N ARG A 65 17.29 -14.29 10.93
CA ARG A 65 16.80 -15.36 11.79
C ARG A 65 15.53 -14.93 12.54
N PHE A 66 15.53 -13.73 13.10
CA PHE A 66 14.35 -13.17 13.76
C PHE A 66 13.15 -13.10 12.84
N LEU A 67 13.29 -12.56 11.63
CA LEU A 67 12.21 -12.46 10.65
C LEU A 67 11.70 -13.84 10.21
N SER A 68 12.57 -14.84 10.07
CA SER A 68 12.15 -16.21 9.70
C SER A 68 11.25 -16.87 10.75
N MET A 69 11.42 -16.54 12.04
CA MET A 69 10.56 -17.08 13.11
C MET A 69 9.09 -16.64 12.99
N PHE A 70 8.80 -15.58 12.22
CA PHE A 70 7.45 -15.04 12.04
C PHE A 70 6.82 -15.39 10.69
N GLN A 71 7.59 -15.98 9.77
CA GLN A 71 7.04 -16.47 8.49
C GLN A 71 6.20 -17.73 8.70
N GLU A 72 6.62 -18.58 9.63
CA GLU A 72 5.83 -19.70 10.14
C GLU A 72 5.38 -19.31 11.54
N ALA A 73 4.14 -18.83 11.69
CA ALA A 73 3.63 -18.35 12.98
C ALA A 73 3.63 -19.47 14.03
N GLN A 74 4.76 -19.67 14.69
CA GLN A 74 4.88 -20.61 15.78
C GLN A 74 4.07 -20.03 16.94
N ALA A 75 2.95 -20.67 17.27
CA ALA A 75 2.08 -20.24 18.37
C ALA A 75 2.86 -19.96 19.66
N GLY A 76 3.95 -20.71 19.89
CA GLY A 76 4.87 -20.50 21.01
C GLY A 76 5.58 -19.14 21.02
N VAL A 77 5.92 -18.56 19.86
CA VAL A 77 6.55 -17.22 19.78
C VAL A 77 5.55 -16.13 20.16
N ILE A 78 4.28 -16.27 19.72
CA ILE A 78 3.22 -15.33 20.08
C ILE A 78 2.96 -15.39 21.60
N GLU A 79 2.90 -16.59 22.17
CA GLU A 79 2.73 -16.77 23.61
C GLU A 79 3.89 -16.19 24.41
N ALA A 80 5.14 -16.48 24.01
CA ALA A 80 6.33 -15.91 24.63
C ALA A 80 6.35 -14.37 24.57
N ALA A 81 5.98 -13.78 23.43
CA ALA A 81 5.90 -12.33 23.28
C ALA A 81 4.82 -11.71 24.18
N ARG A 82 3.66 -12.38 24.37
CA ARG A 82 2.60 -11.94 25.30
C ARG A 82 3.09 -11.99 26.75
N GLN A 83 3.76 -13.08 27.15
CA GLN A 83 4.34 -13.21 28.48
C GLN A 83 5.37 -12.12 28.74
N LEU A 84 6.27 -11.87 27.78
CA LEU A 84 7.28 -10.81 27.89
C LEU A 84 6.64 -9.43 28.01
N LEU A 85 5.61 -9.13 27.19
CA LEU A 85 4.90 -7.85 27.26
C LEU A 85 4.22 -7.62 28.62
N SER A 86 3.68 -8.67 29.25
CA SER A 86 2.98 -8.54 30.54
C SER A 86 3.86 -8.03 31.68
N GLY A 87 5.16 -8.34 31.64
CA GLY A 87 6.14 -7.93 32.66
C GLY A 87 7.02 -6.75 32.26
N GLU A 88 7.00 -6.35 31.00
CA GLU A 88 7.86 -5.30 30.46
C GLU A 88 7.42 -3.91 30.95
N ARG A 89 8.38 -3.07 31.36
CA ARG A 89 8.11 -1.72 31.88
C ARG A 89 8.74 -0.61 31.04
N ALA A 90 9.73 -0.92 30.23
CA ALA A 90 10.37 0.07 29.37
C ALA A 90 9.43 0.43 28.20
N PRO A 91 9.05 1.72 28.02
CA PRO A 91 8.04 2.10 27.03
C PRO A 91 8.37 1.68 25.59
N LEU A 92 9.64 1.83 25.18
CA LEU A 92 10.09 1.43 23.86
C LEU A 92 9.95 -0.09 23.64
N ARG A 93 10.29 -0.89 24.65
CA ARG A 93 10.21 -2.36 24.58
C ARG A 93 8.77 -2.83 24.57
N GLN A 94 7.89 -2.21 25.38
CA GLN A 94 6.45 -2.46 25.32
C GLN A 94 5.90 -2.17 23.93
N LYS A 95 6.27 -1.03 23.33
CA LYS A 95 5.81 -0.64 21.99
C LYS A 95 6.26 -1.64 20.92
N LEU A 96 7.54 -2.03 20.92
CA LEU A 96 8.06 -3.03 19.99
C LEU A 96 7.33 -4.39 20.11
N LEU A 97 7.10 -4.86 21.34
CA LEU A 97 6.38 -6.11 21.58
C LEU A 97 4.91 -6.04 21.18
N ALA A 98 4.25 -4.92 21.46
CA ALA A 98 2.87 -4.68 21.05
C ALA A 98 2.74 -4.65 19.51
N ASP A 99 3.65 -3.94 18.82
CA ASP A 99 3.66 -3.86 17.36
C ASP A 99 3.96 -5.20 16.70
N LEU A 100 4.88 -5.97 17.29
CA LEU A 100 5.15 -7.34 16.88
C LEU A 100 3.89 -8.20 17.02
N LEU A 101 3.28 -8.21 18.22
CA LEU A 101 2.07 -8.98 18.51
C LEU A 101 0.91 -8.60 17.59
N HIS A 102 0.75 -7.31 17.30
CA HIS A 102 -0.24 -6.81 16.34
C HIS A 102 -0.02 -7.39 14.94
N THR A 103 1.24 -7.48 14.51
CA THR A 103 1.62 -7.98 13.19
C THR A 103 1.41 -9.49 13.07
N VAL A 104 1.77 -10.25 14.10
CA VAL A 104 1.79 -11.73 14.05
C VAL A 104 0.46 -12.36 14.48
N SER A 105 -0.33 -11.67 15.31
CA SER A 105 -1.68 -12.12 15.72
C SER A 105 -2.72 -11.78 14.65
N GLN A 106 -2.48 -12.25 13.43
CA GLN A 106 -3.33 -12.02 12.26
C GLN A 106 -4.14 -13.25 11.88
N ASN A 107 -5.30 -13.03 11.25
CA ASN A 107 -6.15 -14.08 10.68
C ASN A 107 -6.59 -13.69 9.26
N ILE A 108 -5.61 -13.44 8.39
CA ILE A 108 -5.81 -12.95 7.02
C ILE A 108 -6.66 -13.94 6.21
N GLU A 109 -6.45 -15.25 6.37
CA GLU A 109 -7.14 -16.28 5.58
C GLU A 109 -8.65 -16.34 5.85
N ALA A 110 -9.08 -16.06 7.08
CA ALA A 110 -10.50 -15.98 7.40
C ALA A 110 -11.19 -14.86 6.61
N GLU A 111 -12.33 -15.17 5.99
CA GLU A 111 -13.07 -14.24 5.15
C GLU A 111 -14.43 -13.87 5.75
N THR A 112 -15.06 -14.79 6.47
CA THR A 112 -16.42 -14.61 6.98
C THR A 112 -16.46 -14.20 8.44
N ARG A 113 -17.56 -13.57 8.85
CA ARG A 113 -17.82 -13.18 10.25
C ARG A 113 -17.89 -14.36 11.22
N ALA A 114 -18.24 -15.55 10.72
CA ALA A 114 -18.23 -16.76 11.53
C ALA A 114 -16.80 -17.26 11.80
N GLN A 115 -15.90 -17.12 10.81
CA GLN A 115 -14.50 -17.55 10.92
C GLN A 115 -13.63 -16.59 11.73
N ASP A 116 -13.95 -15.30 11.73
CA ASP A 116 -13.19 -14.28 12.48
C ASP A 116 -14.11 -13.20 13.07
N PRO A 117 -14.93 -13.51 14.08
CA PRO A 117 -15.83 -12.55 14.71
C PRO A 117 -15.14 -11.28 15.24
N PRO A 118 -13.96 -11.35 15.90
CA PRO A 118 -13.25 -10.17 16.41
C PRO A 118 -12.96 -9.13 15.33
N TRP A 119 -12.63 -9.56 14.11
CA TRP A 119 -12.45 -8.62 13.00
C TRP A 119 -13.69 -7.77 12.78
N PHE A 120 -14.91 -8.28 12.92
CA PHE A 120 -16.18 -7.57 12.63
C PHE A 120 -16.72 -6.74 13.81
N GLU A 121 -16.03 -6.67 14.94
CA GLU A 121 -16.47 -5.86 16.08
C GLU A 121 -16.63 -4.38 15.68
N GLY A 122 -17.74 -3.79 16.12
CA GLY A 122 -18.12 -2.42 15.77
C GLY A 122 -18.76 -2.24 14.38
N LEU A 123 -18.89 -3.30 13.57
CA LEU A 123 -19.61 -3.24 12.30
C LEU A 123 -21.06 -3.71 12.42
N GLU A 124 -21.93 -3.07 11.62
CA GLU A 124 -23.32 -3.48 11.43
C GLU A 124 -23.45 -4.98 11.09
N SER A 125 -24.56 -5.59 11.51
CA SER A 125 -24.83 -7.02 11.33
C SER A 125 -24.93 -7.45 9.85
N ARG A 126 -25.22 -6.52 8.94
CA ARG A 126 -25.28 -6.77 7.48
C ARG A 126 -23.95 -7.23 6.89
N PHE A 127 -22.81 -6.84 7.48
CA PHE A 127 -21.50 -7.24 6.98
C PHE A 127 -21.18 -8.67 7.44
N ARG A 128 -21.17 -9.60 6.48
CA ARG A 128 -20.93 -11.04 6.70
C ARG A 128 -19.57 -11.53 6.26
N ASN A 129 -18.87 -10.77 5.40
CA ASN A 129 -17.53 -11.09 4.93
C ASN A 129 -16.65 -9.83 4.85
N LYS A 130 -15.32 -10.02 4.95
CA LYS A 130 -14.33 -8.94 5.03
C LYS A 130 -14.29 -8.13 3.72
N SER A 131 -14.30 -8.84 2.59
CA SER A 131 -14.26 -8.26 1.26
C SER A 131 -15.47 -7.37 0.98
N GLY A 132 -16.66 -7.78 1.39
CA GLY A 132 -17.89 -7.02 1.26
C GLY A 132 -17.88 -5.72 2.07
N TYR A 133 -17.31 -5.74 3.27
CA TYR A 133 -17.11 -4.49 4.04
C TYR A 133 -16.08 -3.57 3.36
N LEU A 134 -14.95 -4.11 2.91
CA LEU A 134 -13.91 -3.29 2.27
C LEU A 134 -14.36 -2.73 0.92
N ARG A 135 -15.13 -3.51 0.15
CA ARG A 135 -15.85 -3.05 -1.04
C ARG A 135 -16.76 -1.87 -0.70
N TYR A 136 -17.64 -2.04 0.29
CA TYR A 136 -18.51 -0.96 0.77
C TYR A 136 -17.74 0.28 1.22
N SER A 137 -16.59 0.10 1.90
CA SER A 137 -15.71 1.18 2.33
C SER A 137 -15.17 1.97 1.15
N CYS A 138 -14.68 1.29 0.10
CA CYS A 138 -14.25 1.95 -1.14
C CYS A 138 -15.40 2.71 -1.80
N GLU A 139 -16.53 2.03 -2.03
CA GLU A 139 -17.70 2.64 -2.65
C GLU A 139 -18.16 3.90 -1.90
N SER A 140 -18.08 3.89 -0.57
CA SER A 140 -18.44 5.03 0.27
C SER A 140 -17.53 6.23 0.05
N ARG A 141 -16.22 6.02 -0.18
CA ARG A 141 -15.27 7.10 -0.53
C ARG A 141 -15.61 7.70 -1.89
N ILE A 142 -15.83 6.85 -2.90
CA ILE A 142 -16.19 7.30 -4.25
C ILE A 142 -17.55 8.02 -4.27
N ARG A 143 -18.55 7.52 -3.52
CA ARG A 143 -19.83 8.21 -3.33
C ARG A 143 -19.66 9.57 -2.64
N SER A 144 -18.71 9.71 -1.71
CA SER A 144 -18.39 11.01 -1.11
C SER A 144 -17.89 11.98 -2.18
N TYR A 145 -17.00 11.53 -3.07
CA TYR A 145 -16.51 12.37 -4.15
C TYR A 145 -17.64 12.83 -5.06
N LEU A 146 -18.57 11.94 -5.43
CA LEU A 146 -19.74 12.29 -6.22
C LEU A 146 -20.63 13.33 -5.51
N ARG A 147 -20.87 13.18 -4.20
CA ARG A 147 -21.63 14.17 -3.40
C ARG A 147 -20.96 15.54 -3.39
N GLU A 148 -19.64 15.58 -3.27
CA GLU A 148 -18.87 16.83 -3.31
C GLU A 148 -18.93 17.49 -4.69
N VAL A 149 -18.77 16.73 -5.78
CA VAL A 149 -18.91 17.23 -7.15
C VAL A 149 -20.33 17.76 -7.39
N SER A 150 -21.35 17.06 -6.89
CA SER A 150 -22.76 17.49 -6.97
C SER A 150 -23.01 18.84 -6.28
N SER A 151 -22.39 19.06 -5.12
CA SER A 151 -22.57 20.30 -4.34
C SER A 151 -22.13 21.57 -5.08
N SER A 152 -21.19 21.44 -6.02
CA SER A 152 -20.65 22.55 -6.82
C SER A 152 -21.64 23.10 -7.86
N SER A 153 -22.68 22.33 -8.20
CA SER A 153 -23.76 22.83 -9.09
C SER A 153 -24.51 24.04 -8.53
N ARG A 154 -24.43 24.28 -7.21
CA ARG A 154 -25.15 25.36 -6.52
C ARG A 154 -24.63 26.75 -6.83
N VAL A 155 -23.37 26.88 -7.25
CA VAL A 155 -22.73 28.17 -7.55
C VAL A 155 -22.80 28.54 -9.04
N LEU A 156 -23.39 27.68 -9.87
CA LEU A 156 -23.52 27.90 -11.31
C LEU A 156 -24.81 28.65 -11.66
N GLY A 157 -24.76 29.47 -12.72
CA GLY A 157 -25.94 30.06 -13.34
C GLY A 157 -26.90 29.00 -13.90
N ALA A 158 -28.16 29.37 -14.14
CA ALA A 158 -29.24 28.41 -14.44
C ALA A 158 -28.93 27.50 -15.65
N GLU A 159 -28.48 28.07 -16.77
CA GLU A 159 -28.17 27.32 -17.99
C GLU A 159 -26.98 26.36 -17.80
N ALA A 160 -25.85 26.86 -17.27
CA ALA A 160 -24.68 26.03 -16.98
C ALA A 160 -24.98 24.93 -15.94
N ARG A 161 -25.91 25.20 -15.00
CA ARG A 161 -26.32 24.24 -13.98
C ARG A 161 -27.10 23.07 -14.57
N GLU A 162 -27.98 23.31 -15.54
CA GLU A 162 -28.73 22.24 -16.21
C GLU A 162 -27.78 21.27 -16.91
N GLU A 163 -26.85 21.80 -17.70
CA GLU A 163 -25.85 21.01 -18.41
C GLU A 163 -24.91 20.26 -17.46
N TYR A 164 -24.47 20.92 -16.38
CA TYR A 164 -23.67 20.28 -15.34
C TYR A 164 -24.40 19.09 -14.70
N LEU A 165 -25.68 19.23 -14.39
CA LEU A 165 -26.48 18.15 -13.81
C LEU A 165 -26.72 17.01 -14.81
N ARG A 166 -26.86 17.31 -16.10
CA ARG A 166 -26.93 16.31 -17.18
C ARG A 166 -25.65 15.47 -17.23
N ILE A 167 -24.49 16.13 -17.26
CA ILE A 167 -23.17 15.48 -17.23
C ILE A 167 -23.00 14.64 -15.96
N LEU A 168 -23.35 15.20 -14.80
CA LEU A 168 -23.28 14.50 -13.51
C LEU A 168 -24.19 13.26 -13.49
N GLY A 169 -25.34 13.32 -14.15
CA GLY A 169 -26.25 12.20 -14.36
C GLY A 169 -25.57 11.05 -15.12
N ALA A 170 -24.88 11.37 -16.22
CA ALA A 170 -24.11 10.39 -16.99
C ALA A 170 -22.97 9.76 -16.16
N MET A 171 -22.21 10.57 -15.43
CA MET A 171 -21.18 10.08 -14.51
C MET A 171 -21.75 9.16 -13.42
N CYS A 172 -22.90 9.52 -12.85
CA CYS A 172 -23.58 8.73 -11.83
C CYS A 172 -24.05 7.38 -12.37
N GLN A 173 -24.60 7.33 -13.58
CA GLN A 173 -24.96 6.09 -14.25
C GLN A 173 -23.73 5.21 -14.48
N ARG A 174 -22.64 5.78 -14.99
CA ARG A 174 -21.38 5.04 -15.19
C ARG A 174 -20.80 4.52 -13.87
N LEU A 175 -20.84 5.31 -12.79
CA LEU A 175 -20.44 4.86 -11.46
C LEU A 175 -21.30 3.70 -10.96
N ARG A 176 -22.63 3.73 -11.16
CA ARG A 176 -23.50 2.61 -10.76
C ARG A 176 -23.16 1.34 -11.53
N SER A 177 -22.94 1.44 -12.85
CA SER A 177 -22.51 0.32 -13.68
C SER A 177 -21.18 -0.27 -13.21
N ALA A 178 -20.24 0.59 -12.79
CA ALA A 178 -18.95 0.18 -12.23
C ALA A 178 -18.99 -0.15 -10.72
N GLN A 179 -20.18 -0.24 -10.11
CA GLN A 179 -20.37 -0.49 -8.68
C GLN A 179 -19.52 0.42 -7.79
N TYR A 180 -19.45 1.71 -8.16
CA TYR A 180 -18.65 2.76 -7.50
C TYR A 180 -17.19 2.37 -7.25
N ASN A 181 -16.61 1.56 -8.14
CA ASN A 181 -15.23 1.06 -8.07
C ASN A 181 -14.92 0.36 -6.73
N GLY A 182 -15.92 -0.26 -6.11
CA GLY A 182 -15.76 -1.01 -4.87
C GLY A 182 -14.69 -2.10 -4.94
N SER A 183 -14.48 -2.65 -6.15
CA SER A 183 -13.47 -3.66 -6.46
C SER A 183 -12.05 -3.24 -6.09
N TYR A 184 -11.74 -1.94 -6.02
CA TYR A 184 -10.41 -1.44 -5.66
C TYR A 184 -9.94 -2.00 -4.30
N PHE A 185 -10.83 -2.21 -3.35
CA PHE A 185 -10.49 -2.71 -2.01
C PHE A 185 -10.86 -4.18 -1.78
N ASP A 186 -11.32 -4.89 -2.80
CA ASP A 186 -11.74 -6.28 -2.72
C ASP A 186 -10.65 -7.22 -3.22
N ARG A 187 -10.01 -7.97 -2.31
CA ARG A 187 -8.97 -8.95 -2.65
C ARG A 187 -9.47 -10.08 -3.56
N GLY A 188 -10.77 -10.39 -3.55
CA GLY A 188 -11.38 -11.40 -4.42
C GLY A 188 -11.74 -10.89 -5.82
N ALA A 189 -11.61 -9.59 -6.09
CA ALA A 189 -11.85 -9.03 -7.42
C ALA A 189 -10.72 -9.37 -8.41
N GLU A 190 -10.97 -9.14 -9.69
CA GLU A 190 -9.99 -9.36 -10.76
C GLU A 190 -8.71 -8.54 -10.53
N ALA A 191 -7.57 -9.10 -10.93
CA ALA A 191 -6.25 -8.50 -10.67
C ALA A 191 -6.08 -7.09 -11.24
N GLY A 192 -6.71 -6.77 -12.38
CA GLY A 192 -6.69 -5.43 -12.98
C GLY A 192 -7.66 -4.43 -12.33
N SER A 193 -8.57 -4.91 -11.48
CA SER A 193 -9.54 -4.06 -10.79
C SER A 193 -9.12 -3.72 -9.36
N ARG A 194 -8.55 -4.65 -8.61
CA ARG A 194 -8.17 -4.42 -7.20
C ARG A 194 -6.83 -3.69 -7.03
N LEU A 195 -6.67 -3.00 -5.92
CA LEU A 195 -5.43 -2.30 -5.52
C LEU A 195 -4.56 -3.10 -4.54
N CYS A 196 -4.95 -4.34 -4.23
CA CYS A 196 -4.23 -5.23 -3.32
C CYS A 196 -3.86 -6.56 -3.96
N THR A 197 -3.01 -7.33 -3.27
CA THR A 197 -2.70 -8.72 -3.63
C THR A 197 -3.90 -9.66 -3.37
N ARG A 198 -3.79 -10.97 -3.69
CA ARG A 198 -4.86 -11.97 -3.42
C ARG A 198 -5.11 -12.16 -1.93
N GLU A 199 -4.11 -11.90 -1.13
CA GLU A 199 -4.12 -12.02 0.31
C GLU A 199 -4.67 -10.73 0.96
N GLY A 200 -4.77 -9.63 0.19
CA GLY A 200 -5.30 -8.34 0.65
C GLY A 200 -4.24 -7.33 1.09
N TRP A 201 -2.98 -7.49 0.68
CA TRP A 201 -1.92 -6.51 0.95
C TRP A 201 -2.03 -5.30 0.03
N PHE A 202 -2.19 -4.11 0.61
CA PHE A 202 -2.12 -2.83 -0.09
C PHE A 202 -0.75 -2.22 0.11
N SER A 203 -0.20 -1.65 -0.97
CA SER A 203 1.06 -0.90 -0.94
C SER A 203 0.79 0.57 -1.23
N CYS A 204 1.44 1.46 -0.49
CA CYS A 204 1.34 2.88 -0.74
C CYS A 204 1.96 3.22 -2.10
N GLN A 205 1.21 3.96 -2.92
CA GLN A 205 1.64 4.41 -4.25
C GLN A 205 2.55 5.64 -4.24
N GLY A 206 3.01 6.08 -3.06
CA GLY A 206 3.78 7.31 -2.88
C GLY A 206 2.92 8.58 -2.96
N PRO A 207 3.47 9.75 -2.57
CA PRO A 207 2.77 11.03 -2.73
C PRO A 207 2.45 11.32 -4.21
N PHE A 208 1.57 12.29 -4.46
CA PHE A 208 1.12 12.62 -5.82
C PHE A 208 2.28 12.89 -6.80
N ASP A 209 3.35 13.51 -6.32
CA ASP A 209 4.53 13.96 -7.06
C ASP A 209 5.71 12.96 -7.14
N LEU A 210 5.54 11.73 -6.63
CA LEU A 210 6.56 10.68 -6.73
C LEU A 210 5.95 9.37 -7.24
N ASP A 211 6.76 8.56 -7.92
CA ASP A 211 6.30 7.29 -8.51
C ASP A 211 6.13 6.16 -7.49
N SER A 212 6.74 6.28 -6.31
CA SER A 212 6.72 5.22 -5.30
C SER A 212 6.83 5.75 -3.87
N CYS A 213 6.44 4.90 -2.91
CA CYS A 213 6.59 5.19 -1.49
C CYS A 213 7.99 4.83 -0.99
N ALA A 214 8.82 5.83 -0.67
CA ALA A 214 10.16 5.62 -0.13
C ALA A 214 10.16 4.80 1.18
N SER A 215 9.16 4.99 2.04
CA SER A 215 9.01 4.26 3.30
C SER A 215 8.41 2.87 3.14
N LYS A 216 8.05 2.45 1.92
CA LYS A 216 7.43 1.16 1.61
C LYS A 216 6.24 0.83 2.51
N HIS A 217 5.40 1.82 2.82
CA HIS A 217 4.23 1.61 3.65
C HIS A 217 3.32 0.55 3.02
N SER A 218 2.92 -0.44 3.81
CA SER A 218 1.99 -1.49 3.43
C SER A 218 1.01 -1.77 4.55
N ILE A 219 -0.16 -2.30 4.21
CA ILE A 219 -1.17 -2.72 5.19
C ILE A 219 -2.01 -3.85 4.62
N ASN A 220 -2.45 -4.76 5.50
CA ASN A 220 -3.48 -5.73 5.15
C ASN A 220 -4.71 -5.51 6.05
N PRO A 221 -5.75 -4.77 5.60
CA PRO A 221 -6.94 -4.53 6.40
C PRO A 221 -7.78 -5.80 6.63
N TYR A 222 -7.46 -6.92 5.98
CA TYR A 222 -8.08 -8.22 6.25
C TYR A 222 -7.47 -8.94 7.45
N SER A 223 -6.32 -8.50 7.96
CA SER A 223 -5.56 -9.23 8.98
C SER A 223 -6.23 -9.26 10.35
N ASN A 224 -6.65 -8.09 10.85
CA ASN A 224 -7.21 -7.91 12.17
C ASN A 224 -8.04 -6.61 12.24
N ARG A 225 -8.78 -6.44 13.34
CA ARG A 225 -9.67 -5.29 13.58
C ARG A 225 -8.94 -3.95 13.51
N GLU A 226 -7.77 -3.84 14.11
CA GLU A 226 -7.03 -2.58 14.20
C GLU A 226 -6.43 -2.20 12.84
N SER A 227 -5.88 -3.14 12.07
CA SER A 227 -5.47 -2.93 10.68
C SER A 227 -6.62 -2.45 9.80
N ARG A 228 -7.83 -3.01 9.95
CA ARG A 228 -9.04 -2.51 9.29
C ARG A 228 -9.35 -1.06 9.66
N VAL A 229 -9.24 -0.71 10.94
CA VAL A 229 -9.47 0.67 11.41
C VAL A 229 -8.39 1.61 10.89
N LEU A 230 -7.11 1.24 10.96
CA LEU A 230 -5.99 2.03 10.45
C LEU A 230 -6.12 2.31 8.96
N PHE A 231 -6.67 1.38 8.18
CA PHE A 231 -6.93 1.59 6.75
C PHE A 231 -7.92 2.73 6.45
N SER A 232 -8.72 3.16 7.44
CA SER A 232 -9.55 4.38 7.30
C SER A 232 -8.71 5.66 7.19
N THR A 233 -7.47 5.65 7.67
CA THR A 233 -6.53 6.79 7.58
C THR A 233 -5.81 6.85 6.23
N TRP A 234 -5.80 5.74 5.48
CA TRP A 234 -5.27 5.70 4.11
C TRP A 234 -6.22 6.44 3.18
N ASN A 235 -5.67 7.18 2.21
CA ASN A 235 -6.45 8.04 1.32
C ASN A 235 -6.39 7.54 -0.12
N LEU A 236 -7.48 7.73 -0.88
CA LEU A 236 -7.46 7.72 -2.34
C LEU A 236 -7.28 9.17 -2.77
N ASP A 237 -6.02 9.60 -2.85
CA ASP A 237 -5.62 10.97 -3.12
C ASP A 237 -5.67 11.29 -4.62
N HIS A 238 -6.22 12.45 -4.97
CA HIS A 238 -6.36 12.88 -6.36
C HIS A 238 -5.05 13.52 -6.82
N ILE A 239 -4.39 12.97 -7.84
CA ILE A 239 -3.13 13.53 -8.39
C ILE A 239 -3.38 14.96 -8.90
N ILE A 240 -4.32 15.12 -9.84
CA ILE A 240 -4.91 16.42 -10.19
C ILE A 240 -6.05 16.68 -9.21
N GLU A 241 -5.98 17.77 -8.45
CA GLU A 241 -6.86 18.01 -7.32
C GLU A 241 -8.34 18.19 -7.73
N LYS A 242 -9.22 17.35 -7.18
CA LYS A 242 -10.66 17.41 -7.41
C LYS A 242 -11.27 18.79 -7.18
N LYS A 243 -11.09 19.35 -5.98
CA LYS A 243 -11.75 20.61 -5.57
C LYS A 243 -11.07 21.85 -6.12
N ARG A 244 -9.74 21.84 -6.25
CA ARG A 244 -8.97 23.01 -6.67
C ARG A 244 -8.86 23.14 -8.18
N THR A 245 -8.89 22.02 -8.91
CA THR A 245 -8.66 22.02 -10.36
C THR A 245 -9.83 21.41 -11.11
N ILE A 246 -10.12 20.11 -10.91
CA ILE A 246 -11.01 19.35 -11.81
C ILE A 246 -12.43 19.93 -11.85
N VAL A 247 -13.03 20.17 -10.68
CA VAL A 247 -14.40 20.67 -10.59
C VAL A 247 -14.54 22.10 -11.14
N PRO A 248 -13.66 23.06 -10.78
CA PRO A 248 -13.62 24.37 -11.43
C PRO A 248 -13.47 24.28 -12.95
N THR A 249 -12.53 23.48 -13.46
CA THR A 249 -12.33 23.32 -14.91
C THR A 249 -13.56 22.75 -15.61
N LEU A 250 -14.27 21.78 -15.00
CA LEU A 250 -15.52 21.26 -15.57
C LEU A 250 -16.61 22.35 -15.65
N ALA A 251 -16.75 23.16 -14.59
CA ALA A 251 -17.73 24.24 -14.55
C ALA A 251 -17.43 25.32 -15.62
N GLU A 252 -16.17 25.74 -15.73
CA GLU A 252 -15.70 26.68 -16.73
C GLU A 252 -15.89 26.13 -18.14
N ALA A 253 -15.53 24.86 -18.37
CA ALA A 253 -15.67 24.23 -19.68
C ALA A 253 -17.12 24.22 -20.18
N ILE A 254 -18.10 24.07 -19.28
CA ILE A 254 -19.54 24.14 -19.57
C ILE A 254 -19.98 25.57 -19.86
N GLN A 255 -19.50 26.56 -19.09
CA GLN A 255 -19.83 27.97 -19.29
C GLN A 255 -19.27 28.52 -20.61
N GLU A 256 -18.08 28.06 -21.00
CA GLU A 256 -17.34 28.55 -22.17
C GLU A 256 -17.39 27.59 -23.37
N GLN A 257 -18.30 26.62 -23.36
CA GLN A 257 -18.30 25.55 -24.36
C GLN A 257 -18.46 26.06 -25.79
N GLY A 258 -19.19 27.16 -26.00
CA GLY A 258 -19.27 27.83 -27.32
C GLY A 258 -19.71 26.90 -28.46
N GLY A 259 -20.59 25.94 -28.17
CA GLY A 259 -21.06 24.91 -29.11
C GLY A 259 -20.17 23.65 -29.21
N ARG A 260 -19.05 23.58 -28.47
CA ARG A 260 -18.27 22.35 -28.30
C ARG A 260 -18.95 21.43 -27.29
N GLU A 261 -18.75 20.12 -27.43
CA GLU A 261 -19.24 19.14 -26.47
C GLU A 261 -18.14 18.82 -25.45
N VAL A 262 -18.43 18.97 -24.15
CA VAL A 262 -17.50 18.60 -23.08
C VAL A 262 -17.27 17.09 -23.07
N ASP A 263 -16.00 16.67 -23.01
CA ASP A 263 -15.62 15.26 -22.82
C ASP A 263 -15.76 14.89 -21.34
N TRP A 264 -17.00 14.59 -20.93
CA TRP A 264 -17.29 14.21 -19.56
C TRP A 264 -16.60 12.89 -19.15
N GLU A 265 -16.26 12.02 -20.11
CA GLU A 265 -15.54 10.78 -19.83
C GLU A 265 -14.11 11.05 -19.32
N TYR A 266 -13.47 12.11 -19.81
CA TYR A 266 -12.21 12.60 -19.27
C TYR A 266 -12.36 13.04 -17.80
N PHE A 267 -13.33 13.90 -17.49
CA PHE A 267 -13.56 14.32 -16.10
C PHE A 267 -13.95 13.14 -15.18
N TYR A 268 -14.70 12.16 -15.70
CA TYR A 268 -15.01 10.93 -14.97
C TYR A 268 -13.74 10.17 -14.57
N SER A 269 -12.78 10.03 -15.50
CA SER A 269 -11.50 9.36 -15.22
C SER A 269 -10.75 10.06 -14.09
N LEU A 270 -10.68 11.39 -14.13
CA LEU A 270 -10.00 12.19 -13.13
C LEU A 270 -10.70 12.16 -11.76
N LEU A 271 -12.01 12.15 -11.72
CA LEU A 271 -12.77 12.26 -10.47
C LEU A 271 -12.86 10.94 -9.71
N PHE A 272 -12.93 9.80 -10.41
CA PHE A 272 -13.41 8.56 -9.81
C PHE A 272 -12.56 7.32 -10.05
N THR A 273 -11.51 7.40 -10.86
CA THR A 273 -10.73 6.21 -11.26
C THR A 273 -9.28 6.27 -10.79
N SER A 274 -8.61 5.12 -10.78
CA SER A 274 -7.18 4.98 -10.51
C SER A 274 -6.27 5.69 -11.53
N GLU A 275 -6.79 6.21 -12.65
CA GLU A 275 -6.03 7.07 -13.56
C GLU A 275 -5.55 8.36 -12.85
N ASN A 276 -6.30 8.84 -11.85
CA ASN A 276 -5.96 10.04 -11.10
C ASN A 276 -6.04 9.84 -9.57
N LEU A 277 -6.34 8.62 -9.10
CA LEU A 277 -6.39 8.28 -7.68
C LEU A 277 -5.17 7.44 -7.27
N LYS A 278 -4.38 7.93 -6.32
CA LYS A 278 -3.32 7.16 -5.65
C LYS A 278 -3.79 6.71 -4.27
N LEU A 279 -3.64 5.42 -3.98
CA LEU A 279 -3.80 4.90 -2.62
C LEU A 279 -2.55 5.21 -1.79
N VAL A 280 -2.69 6.06 -0.78
CA VAL A 280 -1.57 6.57 0.02
C VAL A 280 -1.78 6.39 1.52
N HIS A 281 -0.70 6.02 2.21
CA HIS A 281 -0.63 6.13 3.67
C HIS A 281 -0.76 7.61 4.08
N ILE A 282 -1.30 7.89 5.27
CA ILE A 282 -1.53 9.27 5.73
C ILE A 282 -0.25 10.13 5.72
N ALA A 283 0.91 9.53 6.01
CA ALA A 283 2.19 10.24 5.96
C ALA A 283 2.66 10.60 4.54
N CYS A 284 2.12 9.94 3.51
CA CYS A 284 2.40 10.23 2.10
C CYS A 284 1.33 11.12 1.46
N HIS A 285 0.26 11.45 2.18
CA HIS A 285 -0.80 12.35 1.70
C HIS A 285 -0.36 13.81 1.93
N LYS A 286 0.30 14.40 0.92
CA LYS A 286 0.72 15.81 0.95
C LYS A 286 -0.51 16.71 0.82
N LYS A 287 -0.85 17.45 1.89
CA LYS A 287 -1.97 18.41 1.88
C LYS A 287 -1.65 19.76 1.20
N THR A 288 -0.44 19.89 0.66
CA THR A 288 -0.03 21.05 -0.15
C THR A 288 -0.79 21.08 -1.48
N THR A 289 -0.82 22.23 -2.15
CA THR A 289 -1.36 22.32 -3.53
C THR A 289 -0.50 21.49 -4.49
N HIS A 290 -1.13 20.70 -5.37
CA HIS A 290 -0.44 19.80 -6.29
C HIS A 290 0.14 20.53 -7.50
N LYS A 291 -0.38 21.72 -7.82
CA LYS A 291 0.04 22.54 -8.98
C LYS A 291 -0.02 21.77 -10.31
N LEU A 292 -1.02 20.89 -10.44
CA LEU A 292 -1.31 20.16 -11.67
C LEU A 292 -2.63 20.65 -12.26
N GLU A 293 -2.68 20.70 -13.58
CA GLU A 293 -3.82 21.19 -14.36
C GLU A 293 -4.44 20.05 -15.18
N CYS A 294 -5.70 20.24 -15.56
CA CYS A 294 -6.35 19.36 -16.53
C CYS A 294 -5.69 19.51 -17.90
N ASP A 295 -5.49 18.41 -18.64
CA ASP A 295 -5.09 18.40 -20.04
C ASP A 295 -6.09 19.19 -20.91
N PRO A 296 -5.71 20.35 -21.47
CA PRO A 296 -6.60 21.17 -22.29
C PRO A 296 -7.08 20.46 -23.56
N GLY A 297 -6.30 19.52 -24.10
CA GLY A 297 -6.62 18.75 -25.30
C GLY A 297 -7.73 17.72 -25.10
N ARG A 298 -8.10 17.43 -23.84
CA ARG A 298 -9.11 16.43 -23.47
C ARG A 298 -10.35 17.02 -22.81
N ILE A 299 -10.45 18.33 -22.66
CA ILE A 299 -11.63 18.98 -22.06
C ILE A 299 -12.87 18.83 -22.95
N TYR A 300 -12.69 18.91 -24.27
CA TYR A 300 -13.76 18.84 -25.26
C TYR A 300 -13.57 17.64 -26.18
N ARG A 301 -14.67 17.06 -26.66
CA ARG A 301 -14.64 15.96 -27.62
C ARG A 301 -14.03 16.42 -28.95
N SER A 302 -13.15 15.59 -29.49
CA SER A 302 -12.57 15.82 -30.82
C SER A 302 -13.67 15.83 -31.89
N GLN A 303 -13.77 16.94 -32.65
CA GLN A 303 -14.65 17.00 -33.80
C GLN A 303 -14.18 15.98 -34.85
N LYS A 304 -14.98 14.95 -35.12
CA LYS A 304 -14.72 14.04 -36.25
C LYS A 304 -14.76 14.87 -37.53
N ARG A 305 -13.60 15.16 -38.12
CA ARG A 305 -13.54 15.75 -39.47
C ARG A 305 -14.32 14.83 -40.42
N PRO A 306 -15.28 15.33 -41.21
CA PRO A 306 -15.94 14.51 -42.20
C PRO A 306 -14.88 13.96 -43.16
N LYS A 307 -14.85 12.63 -43.34
CA LYS A 307 -13.98 11.99 -44.33
C LYS A 307 -14.25 12.66 -45.68
N ARG A 308 -13.28 13.44 -46.20
CA ARG A 308 -13.33 13.95 -47.58
C ARG A 308 -13.54 12.76 -48.50
N ARG A 309 -14.72 12.66 -49.13
CA ARG A 309 -14.97 11.70 -50.21
C ARG A 309 -13.95 12.01 -51.31
N ARG A 310 -13.02 11.08 -51.55
CA ARG A 310 -12.13 11.15 -52.72
C ARG A 310 -13.03 11.11 -53.97
N PRO A 311 -12.89 12.04 -54.93
CA PRO A 311 -13.63 11.94 -56.18
C PRO A 311 -13.21 10.67 -56.91
N ALA A 312 -14.20 9.93 -57.42
CA ALA A 312 -13.97 8.73 -58.20
C ALA A 312 -13.09 9.09 -59.41
N ARG A 313 -11.95 8.40 -59.56
CA ARG A 313 -11.15 8.45 -60.78
C ARG A 313 -12.02 7.94 -61.92
N LYS A 314 -12.33 8.80 -62.89
CA LYS A 314 -12.79 8.34 -64.20
C LYS A 314 -11.61 7.65 -64.87
N CYS A 315 -11.72 6.33 -65.07
CA CYS A 315 -10.87 5.65 -66.04
C CYS A 315 -11.34 6.07 -67.44
N GLN A 316 -10.40 6.60 -68.23
CA GLN A 316 -10.47 6.57 -69.69
C GLN A 316 -9.88 5.26 -70.17
#